data_AF-A0A076L1P1-F1
#
_entry.id   AF-A0A076L1P1-F1
#
_cell.length_a   1.000
_cell.length_b   1.000
_cell.length_c   1.000
_cell.angle_alpha   90.00
_cell.angle_beta   90.00
_cell.angle_gamma   90.00
#
_symmetry.space_group_name_H-M   'P 1'
#
loop_
_entity.id
_entity.type
_entity.pdbx_description
1 polymer ?
#
loop_
_entity_poly.entity_id
_entity_poly.type
_entity_poly.pdbx_seq_one_letter_code
_entity_poly.pdbx_strand_id
1 'polypeptide(L)'
;GGKRTLKIGDLMGTVVVPFKKLETEEDYESLVELAEEIIDFWAENGLEHERCGEMIERIGLANFLDAIDIEPDPNMLNHPRQSSYIRLDGWDEAAEAWFERQAEAGK
;
A
#
# COMPACT_ATOMS: atom_id res chain seq x y z
N GLY A 1 8.11 -7.23 4.44
CA GLY A 1 8.86 -7.31 3.16
C GLY A 1 10.37 -7.52 3.29
N GLY A 2 10.94 -7.86 4.45
CA GLY A 2 12.39 -8.01 4.57
C GLY A 2 12.98 -9.11 3.68
N LYS A 3 14.10 -8.83 3.02
CA LYS A 3 14.75 -9.75 2.07
C LYS A 3 16.22 -9.42 1.86
N ARG A 4 16.94 -10.38 1.26
CA ARG A 4 18.34 -10.24 0.85
C ARG A 4 18.45 -9.78 -0.61
N THR A 5 19.67 -9.54 -1.06
CA THR A 5 20.06 -8.66 -2.16
C THR A 5 19.32 -8.84 -3.49
N LEU A 6 19.00 -10.06 -3.90
CA LEU A 6 18.36 -10.27 -5.20
C LEU A 6 16.83 -10.07 -5.13
N LYS A 7 16.20 -9.38 -6.10
CA LYS A 7 16.79 -8.70 -7.28
C LYS A 7 17.03 -7.19 -7.07
N ILE A 8 16.18 -6.50 -6.31
CA ILE A 8 16.22 -5.02 -6.19
C ILE A 8 17.02 -4.46 -5.00
N GLY A 9 17.83 -5.28 -4.33
CA GLY A 9 18.59 -4.89 -3.14
C GLY A 9 18.06 -5.51 -1.84
N ASP A 10 18.82 -5.29 -0.76
CA ASP A 10 18.43 -5.72 0.59
C ASP A 10 17.32 -4.81 1.13
N LEU A 11 16.27 -5.41 1.70
CA LEU A 11 15.20 -4.67 2.36
C LEU A 11 15.09 -5.13 3.81
N MET A 12 14.93 -4.16 4.72
CA MET A 12 14.44 -4.43 6.07
C MET A 12 12.91 -4.51 6.07
N GLY A 13 12.33 -4.97 7.18
CA GLY A 13 10.88 -4.93 7.36
C GLY A 13 10.37 -3.50 7.46
N THR A 14 9.22 -3.23 6.83
CA THR A 14 8.42 -2.01 7.01
C THR A 14 7.37 -2.27 8.07
N VAL A 15 7.08 -1.26 8.90
CA VAL A 15 5.98 -1.33 9.87
C VAL A 15 4.65 -1.31 9.11
N VAL A 16 3.84 -2.36 9.30
CA VAL A 16 2.48 -2.47 8.73
C VAL A 16 1.43 -2.29 9.83
N VAL A 17 1.68 -2.86 11.01
CA VAL A 17 0.83 -2.65 12.20
C VAL A 17 1.72 -2.12 13.32
N PRO A 18 1.55 -0.86 13.76
CA PRO A 18 2.41 -0.27 14.80
C PRO A 18 2.35 -1.02 16.13
N PHE A 19 1.17 -1.54 16.48
CA PHE A 19 0.95 -2.34 17.68
C PHE A 19 -0.18 -3.33 17.47
N LYS A 20 0.07 -4.61 17.76
CA LYS A 20 -0.95 -5.66 17.81
C LYS A 20 -0.81 -6.39 19.13
N LYS A 21 -1.90 -6.45 19.89
CA LYS A 21 -1.96 -7.22 21.13
C LYS A 21 -1.98 -8.72 20.78
N LEU A 22 -1.34 -9.57 21.58
CA LEU A 22 -1.22 -11.02 21.37
C LEU A 22 -1.37 -11.78 22.70
N GLU A 23 -2.51 -11.61 23.36
CA GLU A 23 -2.80 -12.23 24.66
C GLU A 23 -3.88 -13.32 24.59
N THR A 24 -4.87 -13.15 23.72
CA THR A 24 -6.02 -14.07 23.57
C THR A 24 -5.88 -14.92 22.32
N GLU A 25 -6.65 -16.00 22.21
CA GLU A 25 -6.70 -16.80 20.98
C GLU A 25 -7.16 -15.96 19.78
N GLU A 26 -8.16 -15.11 19.96
CA GLU A 26 -8.66 -14.15 18.94
C GLU A 26 -7.57 -13.18 18.46
N ASP A 27 -6.65 -12.76 19.34
CA ASP A 27 -5.51 -11.93 18.94
C ASP A 27 -4.55 -12.70 18.00
N TYR A 28 -4.35 -14.01 18.23
CA TYR A 28 -3.53 -14.86 17.37
C TYR A 28 -4.25 -15.19 16.07
N GLU A 29 -5.54 -15.49 16.11
CA GLU A 29 -6.38 -15.70 14.91
C GLU A 29 -6.31 -14.48 14.00
N SER A 30 -6.50 -13.27 14.54
CA SER A 30 -6.41 -12.03 13.76
C SER A 30 -4.98 -11.69 13.28
N LEU A 31 -3.93 -12.34 13.79
CA LEU A 31 -2.58 -12.26 13.22
C LEU A 31 -2.43 -13.21 12.04
N VAL A 32 -3.02 -14.40 12.14
CA VAL A 32 -3.04 -15.40 11.07
C VAL A 32 -3.85 -14.87 9.89
N GLU A 33 -5.04 -14.31 10.14
CA GLU A 33 -5.89 -13.69 9.12
C GLU A 33 -5.13 -12.61 8.35
N LEU A 34 -4.44 -11.70 9.06
CA LEU A 34 -3.60 -10.69 8.41
C LEU A 34 -2.48 -11.31 7.55
N ALA A 35 -1.87 -12.41 8.02
CA ALA A 35 -0.85 -13.09 7.25
C ALA A 35 -1.43 -13.77 5.99
N GLU A 36 -2.63 -14.34 6.09
CA GLU A 36 -3.37 -14.95 4.98
C GLU A 36 -3.74 -13.90 3.93
N GLU A 37 -4.31 -12.77 4.33
CA GLU A 37 -4.63 -11.66 3.40
C GLU A 37 -3.39 -11.16 2.65
N ILE A 38 -2.26 -11.00 3.35
CA ILE A 38 -0.99 -10.62 2.73
C ILE A 38 -0.50 -11.69 1.74
N ILE A 39 -0.64 -12.97 2.09
CA ILE A 39 -0.22 -14.10 1.24
C ILE A 39 -1.11 -14.18 0.00
N ASP A 40 -2.42 -14.07 0.14
CA ASP A 40 -3.39 -14.15 -0.95
C ASP A 40 -3.17 -12.99 -1.93
N PHE A 41 -3.07 -11.76 -1.41
CA PHE A 41 -2.77 -10.61 -2.24
C PHE A 41 -1.42 -10.76 -2.98
N TRP A 42 -0.38 -11.29 -2.31
CA TRP A 42 0.91 -11.56 -2.95
C TRP A 42 0.84 -12.69 -3.98
N ALA A 43 0.06 -13.74 -3.74
CA ALA A 43 -0.12 -14.85 -4.66
C ALA A 43 -0.79 -14.41 -5.97
N GLU A 44 -1.71 -13.44 -5.89
CA GLU A 44 -2.41 -12.90 -7.06
C GLU A 44 -1.58 -11.86 -7.83
N ASN A 45 -0.80 -11.02 -7.14
CA ASN A 45 -0.15 -9.84 -7.73
C ASN A 45 1.37 -9.99 -7.89
N GLY A 46 1.97 -11.01 -7.28
CA GLY A 46 3.39 -11.28 -7.34
C GLY A 46 3.83 -11.76 -8.72
N LEU A 47 4.92 -11.17 -9.22
CA LEU A 47 5.57 -11.63 -10.44
C LEU A 47 6.45 -12.87 -10.18
N GLU A 48 6.89 -13.51 -11.27
CA GLU A 48 7.79 -14.67 -11.18
C GLU A 48 9.06 -14.33 -10.38
N HIS A 49 9.32 -15.13 -9.34
CA HIS A 49 10.45 -14.95 -8.42
C HIS A 49 10.51 -13.57 -7.75
N GLU A 50 9.37 -12.90 -7.58
CA GLU A 50 9.25 -11.64 -6.87
C GLU A 50 8.91 -11.87 -5.39
N ARG A 51 9.73 -11.34 -4.48
CA ARG A 51 9.42 -11.39 -3.05
C ARG A 51 8.37 -10.35 -2.70
N CYS A 52 7.56 -10.63 -1.66
CA CYS A 52 6.54 -9.70 -1.16
C CYS A 52 7.05 -8.25 -0.96
N GLY A 53 8.26 -8.05 -0.42
CA GLY A 53 8.83 -6.70 -0.30
C GLY A 53 9.09 -5.99 -1.64
N GLU A 54 9.44 -6.74 -2.69
CA GLU A 54 9.66 -6.19 -4.03
C GLU A 54 8.34 -5.85 -4.71
N MET A 55 7.32 -6.69 -4.52
CA MET A 55 5.96 -6.39 -4.95
C MET A 55 5.47 -5.07 -4.33
N ILE A 56 5.65 -4.88 -3.01
CA ILE A 56 5.25 -3.65 -2.31
C ILE A 56 5.96 -2.41 -2.88
N GLU A 57 7.26 -2.49 -3.18
CA GLU A 57 7.99 -1.40 -3.82
C GLU A 57 7.47 -1.08 -5.23
N ARG A 58 7.05 -2.11 -5.98
CA ARG A 58 6.52 -1.95 -7.34
C ARG A 58 5.11 -1.36 -7.36
N ILE A 59 4.19 -1.88 -6.55
CA ILE A 59 2.78 -1.44 -6.53
C ILE A 59 2.57 -0.20 -5.67
N GLY A 60 3.44 0.04 -4.70
CA GLY A 60 3.34 1.11 -3.71
C GLY A 60 2.67 0.69 -2.40
N LEU A 61 3.21 1.19 -1.28
CA LEU A 61 2.71 0.89 0.07
C LEU A 61 1.22 1.23 0.25
N ALA A 62 0.74 2.36 -0.30
CA ALA A 62 -0.67 2.74 -0.17
C ALA A 62 -1.61 1.69 -0.78
N ASN A 63 -1.34 1.26 -2.01
CA ASN A 63 -2.15 0.23 -2.68
C ASN A 63 -2.09 -1.12 -1.96
N PHE A 64 -0.94 -1.45 -1.36
CA PHE A 64 -0.79 -2.65 -0.54
C PHE A 64 -1.65 -2.59 0.72
N LEU A 65 -1.65 -1.44 1.42
CA LEU A 65 -2.44 -1.22 2.63
C LEU A 65 -3.94 -1.27 2.35
N ASP A 66 -4.40 -0.63 1.26
CA ASP A 66 -5.79 -0.67 0.82
C ASP A 66 -6.25 -2.11 0.52
N ALA A 67 -5.36 -2.95 -0.04
CA ALA A 67 -5.68 -4.32 -0.41
C ALA A 67 -5.81 -5.28 0.78
N ILE A 68 -5.17 -4.98 1.90
CA ILE A 68 -5.23 -5.76 3.15
C ILE A 68 -6.06 -5.05 4.21
N ASP A 69 -6.89 -4.08 3.80
CA ASP A 69 -7.80 -3.31 4.66
C ASP A 69 -7.14 -2.68 5.91
N ILE A 70 -5.93 -2.12 5.74
CA ILE A 70 -5.22 -1.40 6.80
C ILE A 70 -5.19 0.09 6.50
N GLU A 71 -5.67 0.90 7.44
CA GLU A 71 -5.55 2.35 7.35
C GLU A 71 -4.08 2.82 7.49
N PRO A 72 -3.63 3.79 6.67
CA PRO A 72 -2.28 4.31 6.75
C PRO A 72 -2.03 5.08 8.05
N ASP A 73 -0.95 4.73 8.75
CA ASP A 73 -0.53 5.37 10.00
C ASP A 73 0.83 6.07 9.83
N PRO A 74 1.04 7.28 10.38
CA PRO A 74 2.33 7.99 10.29
C PRO A 74 3.54 7.20 10.82
N ASN A 75 3.35 6.30 11.79
CA ASN A 75 4.39 5.44 12.35
C ASN A 75 4.86 4.36 11.37
N MET A 76 4.19 4.19 10.24
CA MET A 76 4.64 3.32 9.14
C MET A 76 5.79 3.95 8.33
N LEU A 77 6.06 5.25 8.50
CA LEU A 77 7.04 6.01 7.71
C LEU A 77 8.11 6.63 8.59
N ASN A 78 9.35 6.68 8.09
CA ASN A 78 10.44 7.43 8.74
C ASN A 78 10.36 8.94 8.47
N HIS A 79 9.90 9.31 7.27
CA HIS A 79 9.62 10.69 6.89
C HIS A 79 8.58 10.72 5.77
N PRO A 80 7.80 11.81 5.64
CA PRO A 80 6.93 11.99 4.49
C PRO A 80 7.72 12.05 3.18
N ARG A 81 7.04 11.77 2.07
CA ARG A 81 7.60 11.95 0.74
C ARG A 81 8.10 13.38 0.52
N GLN A 82 9.20 13.50 -0.24
CA GLN A 82 9.78 14.81 -0.61
C GLN A 82 9.39 15.26 -2.02
N SER A 83 8.76 14.38 -2.81
CA SER A 83 8.28 14.68 -4.16
C SER A 83 6.80 15.05 -4.14
N SER A 84 6.37 15.89 -5.09
CA SER A 84 4.99 16.34 -5.24
C SER A 84 4.13 15.47 -6.16
N TYR A 85 4.64 14.34 -6.64
CA TYR A 85 3.94 13.42 -7.56
C TYR A 85 2.91 12.54 -6.83
N ILE A 86 1.85 13.17 -6.32
CA ILE A 86 0.78 12.50 -5.57
C ILE A 86 -0.18 11.85 -6.57
N ARG A 87 -0.38 10.53 -6.42
CA ARG A 87 -1.47 9.82 -7.10
C ARG A 87 -2.75 10.19 -6.35
N LEU A 88 -3.71 10.77 -7.06
CA LEU A 88 -5.04 11.06 -6.55
C LEU A 88 -6.01 10.14 -7.29
N ASP A 89 -6.98 9.60 -6.55
CA ASP A 89 -8.16 9.00 -7.15
C ASP A 89 -9.13 10.12 -7.56
N GLY A 90 -10.00 9.83 -8.54
CA GLY A 90 -11.03 10.78 -8.97
C GLY A 90 -10.57 11.82 -10.01
N TRP A 91 -9.48 11.55 -10.75
CA TRP A 91 -8.97 12.46 -11.77
C TRP A 91 -9.98 12.70 -12.90
N ASP A 92 -10.71 11.66 -13.31
CA ASP A 92 -11.65 11.73 -14.42
C ASP A 92 -12.82 12.67 -14.08
N GLU A 93 -13.36 12.57 -12.86
CA GLU A 93 -14.42 13.45 -12.35
C GLU A 93 -13.91 14.89 -12.21
N ALA A 94 -12.68 15.08 -11.72
CA ALA A 94 -12.07 16.40 -11.60
C ALA A 94 -11.84 17.05 -12.98
N ALA A 95 -11.45 16.25 -13.97
CA ALA A 95 -11.26 16.68 -15.35
C ALA A 95 -12.59 17.05 -16.01
N GLU A 96 -13.63 16.23 -15.86
CA GLU A 96 -14.98 16.50 -16.36
C GLU A 96 -15.52 17.83 -15.78
N ALA A 97 -15.45 17.99 -14.45
CA ALA A 97 -15.85 19.22 -13.79
C ALA A 97 -15.05 20.44 -14.27
N TRP A 98 -13.79 20.26 -14.67
CA TRP A 98 -12.99 21.34 -15.25
C TRP A 98 -13.47 21.72 -16.65
N PHE A 99 -13.75 20.74 -17.51
CA PHE A 99 -14.28 20.99 -18.86
C PHE A 99 -15.65 21.67 -18.82
N GLU A 100 -16.54 21.27 -17.89
CA GLU A 100 -17.84 21.93 -17.67
C GLU A 100 -17.67 23.41 -17.31
N ARG A 101 -16.79 23.73 -16.35
CA ARG A 101 -16.50 25.13 -15.96
C ARG A 101 -15.94 25.96 -17.12
N GLN A 102 -15.09 25.37 -17.96
CA GLN A 102 -14.57 26.07 -19.14
C GLN A 102 -15.67 26.31 -20.20
N ALA A 103 -16.59 25.36 -20.38
CA ALA A 103 -17.73 25.50 -21.27
C ALA A 103 -18.74 26.56 -20.80
N GLU A 104 -18.92 26.73 -19.48
CA GLU A 104 -19.72 27.81 -18.88
C GLU A 104 -19.04 29.18 -19.01
N ALA A 105 -17.74 29.27 -18.75
CA ALA A 105 -16.99 30.53 -18.83
C ALA A 105 -16.83 31.08 -20.26
N GLY A 106 -16.99 30.21 -21.27
CA GLY A 106 -16.97 30.59 -22.69
C GLY A 106 -18.33 30.99 -23.28
N LYS A 107 -19.41 30.96 -22.50
CA LYS A 107 -20.75 31.48 -22.86
C LYS A 107 -20.91 32.91 -22.35
#